data_AF-A0A2G9YAE4-F1
#
_entry.id   AF-A0A2G9YAE4-F1
#
_cell.length_a   1.000
_cell.length_b   1.000
_cell.length_c   1.000
_cell.angle_alpha   90.00
_cell.angle_beta   90.00
_cell.angle_gamma   90.00
#
_symmetry.space_group_name_H-M   'P 1'
#
loop_
_entity.id
_entity.type
_entity.pdbx_description
1 polymer ?
#
loop_
_entity_poly.entity_id
_entity_poly.type
_entity_poly.pdbx_seq_one_letter_code
_entity_poly.pdbx_strand_id
1 'polypeptide(L)'
;MNLKMKTILKRLKPVTVITLVTFIALSLRVDLLATAAAQSSSQPGFQKKVTSASQFQDLLKNTERLLGEIEADLNTNKDISSKLSQLKNNKTNLNQLANKLRAEFNQTKADLLSKKLSDEIIKRHEEFIGKFEAKLTTLLNNLQEIEKAKGQEIREKVKNTREFLNKNIYKPKHIPTSKPTHRLKELKQAPKQEARLFLPGKIFAKLSNFFVSNAEA
;
A
#
# COMPACT_ATOMS: atom_id res chain seq x y z
N MET A 1 -15.97 -73.56 8.18
CA MET A 1 -16.10 -72.56 9.27
C MET A 1 -15.57 -71.24 8.71
N ASN A 2 -16.26 -70.09 8.64
CA ASN A 2 -17.53 -69.63 9.20
C ASN A 2 -18.19 -68.66 8.19
N LEU A 3 -19.30 -69.09 7.56
CA LEU A 3 -20.28 -68.22 6.91
C LEU A 3 -21.03 -67.47 8.01
N LYS A 4 -20.57 -66.29 8.43
CA LYS A 4 -21.36 -65.44 9.37
C LYS A 4 -20.99 -63.95 9.37
N MET A 5 -20.53 -63.41 8.24
CA MET A 5 -20.19 -61.98 8.13
C MET A 5 -20.82 -61.29 6.91
N LYS A 6 -21.93 -61.82 6.37
CA LYS A 6 -22.68 -61.21 5.25
C LYS A 6 -24.15 -60.92 5.54
N THR A 7 -24.59 -61.10 6.79
CA THR A 7 -26.02 -61.07 7.15
C THR A 7 -26.39 -59.98 8.18
N ILE A 8 -25.49 -59.06 8.51
CA ILE A 8 -25.79 -57.96 9.44
C ILE A 8 -26.20 -56.67 8.70
N LEU A 9 -25.86 -56.51 7.41
CA LEU A 9 -26.22 -55.31 6.65
C LEU A 9 -27.63 -55.30 6.02
N LYS A 10 -28.39 -56.40 6.09
CA LYS A 10 -29.70 -56.53 5.39
C LYS A 10 -30.94 -56.24 6.26
N ARG A 11 -30.78 -55.75 7.50
CA ARG A 11 -31.90 -55.44 8.41
C ARG A 11 -31.85 -54.04 9.03
N LEU A 12 -31.15 -53.09 8.43
CA LEU A 12 -31.36 -51.68 8.76
C LEU A 12 -32.46 -51.11 7.85
N LYS A 13 -33.52 -50.57 8.48
CA LYS A 13 -34.56 -49.83 7.76
C LYS A 13 -33.90 -48.65 7.03
N PRO A 14 -34.31 -48.29 5.81
CA PRO A 14 -33.68 -47.21 5.04
C PRO A 14 -33.68 -45.87 5.81
N VAL A 15 -34.69 -45.66 6.66
CA VAL A 15 -34.78 -44.50 7.57
C VAL A 15 -33.57 -44.42 8.52
N THR A 16 -33.10 -45.55 9.04
CA THR A 16 -31.98 -45.61 10.00
C THR A 16 -30.64 -45.31 9.34
N VAL A 17 -30.47 -45.70 8.07
CA VAL A 17 -29.27 -45.38 7.29
C VAL A 17 -29.25 -43.91 6.92
N ILE A 18 -30.39 -43.33 6.54
CA ILE A 18 -30.51 -41.90 6.22
C ILE A 18 -30.24 -41.04 7.46
N THR A 19 -30.74 -41.41 8.64
CA THR A 19 -30.44 -40.70 9.89
C THR A 19 -28.97 -40.79 10.29
N LEU A 20 -28.30 -41.92 10.04
CA LEU A 20 -26.88 -42.07 10.34
C LEU A 20 -26.02 -41.21 9.42
N VAL A 21 -26.36 -41.14 8.13
CA VAL A 21 -25.65 -40.32 7.13
C VAL A 21 -25.87 -38.82 7.39
N THR A 22 -27.08 -38.39 7.75
CA THR A 22 -27.31 -36.98 8.14
C THR A 22 -26.62 -36.62 9.44
N PHE A 23 -26.55 -37.51 10.43
CA PHE A 23 -25.84 -37.24 11.69
C PHE A 23 -24.31 -37.14 11.49
N ILE A 24 -23.73 -37.98 10.63
CA ILE A 24 -22.30 -37.89 10.26
C ILE A 24 -22.02 -36.62 9.44
N ALA A 25 -22.89 -36.27 8.49
CA ALA A 25 -22.77 -35.04 7.71
C ALA A 25 -22.96 -33.76 8.55
N LEU A 26 -23.71 -33.83 9.65
CA LEU A 26 -23.87 -32.71 10.59
C LEU A 26 -22.68 -32.61 11.56
N SER A 27 -22.09 -33.74 11.96
CA SER A 27 -20.91 -33.79 12.84
C SER A 27 -19.66 -33.19 12.18
N LEU A 28 -19.50 -33.34 10.86
CA LEU A 28 -18.42 -32.72 10.08
C LEU A 28 -18.62 -31.22 9.80
N ARG A 29 -19.74 -30.62 10.21
CA ARG A 29 -20.00 -29.17 10.09
C ARG A 29 -19.82 -28.40 11.40
N VAL A 30 -19.55 -29.06 12.53
CA VAL A 30 -19.39 -28.40 13.83
C VAL A 30 -18.04 -27.64 13.91
N ASP A 31 -17.03 -28.06 13.15
CA ASP A 31 -15.76 -27.34 13.07
C ASP A 31 -15.82 -26.01 12.28
N LEU A 32 -16.93 -25.73 11.58
CA LEU A 32 -17.12 -24.44 10.90
C LEU A 32 -17.80 -23.37 11.78
N LEU A 33 -18.33 -23.76 12.94
CA LEU A 33 -18.99 -22.84 13.90
C LEU A 33 -18.09 -22.48 15.10
N ALA A 34 -17.01 -23.23 15.34
CA ALA A 34 -15.98 -22.86 16.32
C ALA A 34 -15.12 -21.65 15.85
N THR A 35 -15.06 -21.38 14.54
CA THR A 35 -14.36 -20.19 14.01
C THR A 35 -15.20 -18.90 14.12
N ALA A 36 -16.49 -18.98 14.46
CA ALA A 36 -17.35 -17.82 14.64
C ALA A 36 -17.36 -17.28 16.09
N ALA A 37 -16.97 -18.09 17.09
CA ALA A 37 -16.89 -17.66 18.49
C ALA A 37 -15.50 -17.12 18.91
N ALA A 38 -14.49 -17.22 18.03
CA ALA A 38 -13.25 -16.44 18.15
C ALA A 38 -13.40 -15.01 17.58
N GLN A 39 -14.60 -14.62 17.12
CA GLN A 39 -14.96 -13.23 16.84
C GLN A 39 -15.41 -12.54 18.14
N SER A 40 -14.51 -12.42 19.10
CA SER A 40 -14.68 -11.53 20.25
C SER A 40 -13.33 -10.93 20.64
N SER A 41 -12.81 -10.06 19.77
CA SER A 41 -12.02 -8.86 20.09
C SER A 41 -11.33 -8.37 18.82
N SER A 42 -12.10 -7.88 17.87
CA SER A 42 -11.55 -6.95 16.88
C SER A 42 -12.34 -5.66 17.03
N GLN A 43 -11.82 -4.79 17.89
CA GLN A 43 -11.83 -3.35 17.56
C GLN A 43 -11.47 -3.22 16.06
N PRO A 44 -12.00 -2.23 15.33
CA PRO A 44 -11.58 -1.97 13.96
C PRO A 44 -10.11 -1.48 13.96
N GLY A 45 -9.19 -2.41 14.18
CA GLY A 45 -7.79 -2.27 13.92
C GLY A 45 -7.67 -2.20 12.42
N PHE A 46 -7.27 -1.03 11.92
CA PHE A 46 -6.83 -0.87 10.54
C PHE A 46 -5.79 -1.95 10.25
N GLN A 47 -6.21 -3.06 9.62
CA GLN A 47 -5.27 -4.01 9.05
C GLN A 47 -4.58 -3.26 7.93
N LYS A 48 -3.35 -2.80 8.20
CA LYS A 48 -2.52 -2.09 7.25
C LYS A 48 -2.25 -3.03 6.09
N LYS A 49 -3.06 -2.95 5.02
CA LYS A 49 -2.85 -3.71 3.79
C LYS A 49 -1.41 -3.45 3.35
N VAL A 50 -0.58 -4.49 3.35
CA VAL A 50 0.81 -4.40 2.93
C VAL A 50 0.81 -4.06 1.44
N THR A 51 1.17 -2.83 1.10
CA THR A 51 1.22 -2.34 -0.29
C THR A 51 2.60 -2.62 -0.91
N SER A 52 2.68 -2.65 -2.24
CA SER A 52 3.95 -2.76 -2.97
C SER A 52 4.93 -1.67 -2.55
N ALA A 53 4.42 -0.46 -2.27
CA ALA A 53 5.20 0.66 -1.75
C ALA A 53 5.81 0.38 -0.36
N SER A 54 5.04 -0.22 0.56
CA SER A 54 5.56 -0.59 1.88
C SER A 54 6.65 -1.65 1.75
N GLN A 55 6.41 -2.69 0.94
CA GLN A 55 7.38 -3.76 0.71
C GLN A 55 8.68 -3.22 0.09
N PHE A 56 8.55 -2.30 -0.87
CA PHE A 56 9.70 -1.64 -1.49
C PHE A 56 10.49 -0.82 -0.48
N GLN A 57 9.82 -0.05 0.39
CA GLN A 57 10.47 0.74 1.43
C GLN A 57 11.18 -0.15 2.46
N ASP A 58 10.55 -1.24 2.88
CA ASP A 58 11.15 -2.16 3.84
C ASP A 58 12.36 -2.88 3.24
N LEU A 59 12.31 -3.21 1.95
CA LEU A 59 13.45 -3.76 1.22
C LEU A 59 14.59 -2.75 1.07
N LEU A 60 14.30 -1.47 0.87
CA LEU A 60 15.32 -0.41 0.87
C LEU A 60 16.04 -0.31 2.22
N LYS A 61 15.28 -0.32 3.34
CA LYS A 61 15.87 -0.32 4.70
C LYS A 61 16.70 -1.58 4.95
N ASN A 62 16.23 -2.74 4.52
CA ASN A 62 16.98 -3.98 4.65
C ASN A 62 18.28 -3.93 3.83
N THR A 63 18.23 -3.36 2.63
CA THR A 63 19.42 -3.14 1.78
C THR A 63 20.41 -2.18 2.42
N GLU A 64 19.94 -1.08 3.00
CA GLU A 64 20.78 -0.12 3.73
C GLU A 64 21.47 -0.78 4.94
N ARG A 65 20.72 -1.56 5.73
CA ARG A 65 21.26 -2.33 6.86
C ARG A 65 22.32 -3.32 6.40
N LEU A 66 22.03 -4.09 5.35
CA LEU A 66 22.96 -5.07 4.80
C LEU A 66 24.25 -4.42 4.29
N LEU A 67 24.17 -3.24 3.66
CA LEU A 67 25.34 -2.46 3.26
C LEU A 67 26.16 -2.01 4.47
N GLY A 68 25.52 -1.62 5.57
CA GLY A 68 26.22 -1.31 6.82
C GLY A 68 26.93 -2.53 7.43
N GLU A 69 26.33 -3.71 7.34
CA GLU A 69 26.96 -4.96 7.78
C GLU A 69 28.16 -5.33 6.90
N ILE A 70 28.04 -5.20 5.57
CA ILE A 70 29.14 -5.41 4.62
C ILE A 70 30.29 -4.43 4.92
N GLU A 71 29.98 -3.16 5.16
CA GLU A 71 30.98 -2.14 5.51
C GLU A 71 31.74 -2.49 6.80
N ALA A 72 31.03 -2.94 7.84
CA ALA A 72 31.63 -3.36 9.10
C ALA A 72 32.51 -4.61 8.96
N ASP A 73 32.05 -5.59 8.18
CA ASP A 73 32.79 -6.83 7.94
C ASP A 73 34.03 -6.62 7.07
N LEU A 74 33.95 -5.71 6.09
CA LEU A 74 35.12 -5.25 5.34
C LEU A 74 36.15 -4.65 6.30
N ASN A 75 35.75 -3.80 7.24
CA ASN A 75 36.66 -3.21 8.23
C ASN A 75 37.33 -4.23 9.17
N THR A 76 36.72 -5.40 9.36
CA THR A 76 37.25 -6.49 10.18
C THR A 76 37.83 -7.65 9.37
N ASN A 77 37.97 -7.49 8.04
CA ASN A 77 38.46 -8.51 7.09
C ASN A 77 37.71 -9.86 7.21
N LYS A 78 36.41 -9.81 7.52
CA LYS A 78 35.54 -10.99 7.55
C LYS A 78 35.03 -11.34 6.16
N ASP A 79 34.58 -12.59 6.01
CA ASP A 79 33.93 -13.01 4.78
C ASP A 79 32.58 -12.31 4.58
N ILE A 80 32.41 -11.71 3.40
CA ILE A 80 31.21 -10.99 2.98
C ILE A 80 30.46 -11.69 1.83
N SER A 81 30.94 -12.86 1.37
CA SER A 81 30.40 -13.59 0.22
C SER A 81 28.88 -13.83 0.31
N SER A 82 28.42 -14.28 1.47
CA SER A 82 27.00 -14.52 1.76
C SER A 82 26.17 -13.23 1.70
N LYS A 83 26.68 -12.12 2.23
CA LYS A 83 26.03 -10.81 2.23
C LYS A 83 25.96 -10.22 0.82
N LEU A 84 27.00 -10.41 0.00
CA LEU A 84 26.97 -10.00 -1.41
C LEU A 84 25.92 -10.78 -2.21
N SER A 85 25.75 -12.08 -1.93
CA SER A 85 24.67 -12.88 -2.52
C SER A 85 23.28 -12.36 -2.10
N GLN A 86 23.09 -12.03 -0.82
CA GLN A 86 21.86 -11.40 -0.33
C GLN A 86 21.62 -10.03 -0.99
N LEU A 87 22.67 -9.23 -1.21
CA LEU A 87 22.58 -7.93 -1.87
C LEU A 87 22.10 -8.06 -3.32
N LYS A 88 22.61 -9.06 -4.06
CA LYS A 88 22.16 -9.40 -5.41
C LYS A 88 20.67 -9.81 -5.45
N ASN A 89 20.23 -10.57 -4.45
CA ASN A 89 18.81 -10.94 -4.31
C ASN A 89 17.95 -9.70 -4.02
N ASN A 90 18.40 -8.81 -3.14
CA ASN A 90 17.71 -7.54 -2.87
C ASN A 90 17.62 -6.67 -4.12
N LYS A 91 18.67 -6.57 -4.93
CA LYS A 91 18.65 -5.87 -6.24
C LYS A 91 17.54 -6.41 -7.15
N THR A 92 17.45 -7.73 -7.25
CA THR A 92 16.44 -8.40 -8.07
C THR A 92 15.02 -8.13 -7.55
N ASN A 93 14.83 -8.25 -6.23
CA ASN A 93 13.55 -7.99 -5.59
C ASN A 93 13.12 -6.51 -5.69
N LEU A 94 14.06 -5.57 -5.58
CA LEU A 94 13.81 -4.14 -5.78
C LEU A 94 13.29 -3.87 -7.20
N ASN A 95 13.90 -4.49 -8.21
CA ASN A 95 13.46 -4.34 -9.59
C ASN A 95 12.05 -4.93 -9.82
N GLN A 96 11.77 -6.10 -9.23
CA GLN A 96 10.43 -6.70 -9.30
C GLN A 96 9.35 -5.85 -8.63
N LEU A 97 9.64 -5.32 -7.44
CA LEU A 97 8.72 -4.41 -6.73
C LEU A 97 8.55 -3.07 -7.46
N ALA A 98 9.62 -2.55 -8.06
CA ALA A 98 9.55 -1.35 -8.90
C ALA A 98 8.62 -1.55 -10.12
N ASN A 99 8.65 -2.72 -10.76
CA ASN A 99 7.71 -3.03 -11.84
C ASN A 99 6.25 -3.00 -11.38
N LYS A 100 5.96 -3.51 -10.17
CA LYS A 100 4.62 -3.41 -9.57
C LYS A 100 4.23 -1.96 -9.29
N LEU A 101 5.15 -1.17 -8.75
CA LEU A 101 4.94 0.26 -8.49
C LEU A 101 4.67 1.05 -9.77
N ARG A 102 5.37 0.75 -10.87
CA ARG A 102 5.09 1.36 -12.19
C ARG A 102 3.66 1.10 -12.64
N ALA A 103 3.17 -0.13 -12.46
CA ALA A 103 1.77 -0.46 -12.77
C ALA A 103 0.80 0.33 -11.88
N GLU A 104 1.07 0.44 -10.57
CA GLU A 104 0.27 1.25 -9.64
C GLU A 104 0.31 2.75 -10.00
N PHE A 105 1.45 3.28 -10.43
CA PHE A 105 1.58 4.66 -10.89
C PHE A 105 0.81 4.94 -12.18
N ASN A 106 0.81 3.99 -13.13
CA ASN A 106 0.05 4.09 -14.36
C ASN A 106 -1.46 4.02 -14.08
N GLN A 107 -1.88 3.12 -13.19
CA GLN A 107 -3.27 3.06 -12.73
C GLN A 107 -3.67 4.38 -12.06
N THR A 108 -2.81 4.91 -11.18
CA THR A 108 -3.05 6.21 -10.54
C THR A 108 -3.19 7.30 -11.60
N LYS A 109 -2.33 7.35 -12.62
CA LYS A 109 -2.44 8.32 -13.71
C LYS A 109 -3.78 8.21 -14.45
N ALA A 110 -4.22 6.99 -14.77
CA ALA A 110 -5.52 6.76 -15.39
C ALA A 110 -6.68 7.25 -14.50
N ASP A 111 -6.61 6.99 -13.20
CA ASP A 111 -7.59 7.47 -12.22
C ASP A 111 -7.62 9.00 -12.15
N LEU A 112 -6.45 9.67 -12.14
CA LEU A 112 -6.34 11.13 -12.14
C LEU A 112 -7.00 11.74 -13.39
N LEU A 113 -6.76 11.15 -14.56
CA LEU A 113 -7.36 11.57 -15.83
C LEU A 113 -8.88 11.34 -15.85
N SER A 114 -9.36 10.18 -15.38
CA SER A 114 -10.78 9.86 -15.34
C SER A 114 -11.58 10.83 -14.45
N LYS A 115 -10.95 11.32 -13.38
CA LYS A 115 -11.53 12.29 -12.44
C LYS A 115 -11.42 13.74 -12.92
N LYS A 116 -10.87 13.97 -14.12
CA LYS A 116 -10.68 15.31 -14.71
C LYS A 116 -9.96 16.28 -13.77
N LEU A 117 -8.94 15.78 -13.07
CA LEU A 117 -8.08 16.61 -12.24
C LEU A 117 -7.27 17.58 -13.10
N SER A 118 -6.83 18.68 -12.49
CA SER A 118 -6.05 19.70 -13.22
C SER A 118 -4.73 19.16 -13.75
N ASP A 119 -4.26 19.73 -14.85
CA ASP A 119 -2.97 19.40 -15.47
C ASP A 119 -1.80 19.55 -14.48
N GLU A 120 -1.91 20.48 -13.52
CA GLU A 120 -0.92 20.64 -12.46
C GLU A 120 -0.78 19.38 -11.60
N ILE A 121 -1.89 18.70 -11.25
CA ILE A 121 -1.85 17.47 -10.45
C ILE A 121 -1.23 16.34 -11.26
N ILE A 122 -1.57 16.23 -12.55
CA ILE A 122 -1.01 15.23 -13.46
C ILE A 122 0.50 15.44 -13.59
N LYS A 123 0.94 16.68 -13.81
CA LYS A 123 2.36 17.05 -13.91
C LYS A 123 3.12 16.71 -12.64
N ARG A 124 2.58 17.00 -11.45
CA ARG A 124 3.22 16.63 -10.17
C ARG A 124 3.41 15.11 -10.03
N HIS A 125 2.44 14.31 -10.50
CA HIS A 125 2.54 12.85 -10.50
C HIS A 125 3.65 12.38 -11.45
N GLU A 126 3.73 12.93 -12.65
CA GLU A 126 4.78 12.60 -13.63
C GLU A 126 6.17 12.99 -13.12
N GLU A 127 6.32 14.17 -12.53
CA GLU A 127 7.57 14.61 -11.90
C GLU A 127 8.00 13.69 -10.75
N PHE A 128 7.04 13.20 -9.96
CA PHE A 128 7.30 12.24 -8.89
C PHE A 128 7.81 10.92 -9.46
N ILE A 129 7.17 10.37 -10.49
CA ILE A 129 7.62 9.15 -11.16
C ILE A 129 9.02 9.35 -11.74
N GLY A 130 9.27 10.46 -12.43
CA GLY A 130 10.59 10.75 -13.01
C GLY A 130 11.70 10.77 -11.95
N LYS A 131 11.45 11.41 -10.79
CA LYS A 131 12.39 11.40 -9.66
C LYS A 131 12.58 10.01 -9.06
N PHE A 132 11.51 9.21 -8.97
CA PHE A 132 11.58 7.84 -8.49
C PHE A 132 12.46 6.97 -9.42
N GLU A 133 12.19 7.00 -10.72
CA GLU A 133 12.91 6.21 -11.73
C GLU A 133 14.41 6.56 -11.79
N ALA A 134 14.73 7.85 -11.75
CA ALA A 134 16.12 8.30 -11.73
C ALA A 134 16.86 7.74 -10.50
N LYS A 135 16.26 7.84 -9.30
CA LYS A 135 16.85 7.34 -8.06
C LYS A 135 16.99 5.82 -8.06
N LEU A 136 15.98 5.10 -8.55
CA LEU A 136 16.02 3.65 -8.66
C LEU A 136 17.14 3.21 -9.60
N THR A 137 17.28 3.85 -10.75
CA THR A 137 18.34 3.55 -11.73
C THR A 137 19.72 3.74 -11.12
N THR A 138 19.95 4.86 -10.44
CA THR A 138 21.22 5.11 -9.71
C THR A 138 21.47 4.03 -8.66
N LEU A 139 20.46 3.65 -7.87
CA LEU A 139 20.62 2.60 -6.86
C LEU A 139 20.99 1.25 -7.48
N LEU A 140 20.29 0.83 -8.53
CA LEU A 140 20.53 -0.45 -9.19
C LEU A 140 21.93 -0.50 -9.82
N ASN A 141 22.38 0.62 -10.41
CA ASN A 141 23.74 0.74 -10.95
C ASN A 141 24.78 0.63 -9.82
N ASN A 142 24.60 1.36 -8.74
CA ASN A 142 25.50 1.30 -7.58
C ASN A 142 25.61 -0.13 -7.01
N LEU A 143 24.48 -0.83 -6.86
CA LEU A 143 24.46 -2.23 -6.41
C LEU A 143 25.18 -3.16 -7.41
N GLN A 144 24.98 -2.95 -8.72
CA GLN A 144 25.70 -3.71 -9.75
C GLN A 144 27.20 -3.44 -9.73
N GLU A 145 27.64 -2.22 -9.44
CA GLU A 145 29.06 -1.92 -9.33
C GLU A 145 29.70 -2.58 -8.10
N ILE A 146 28.97 -2.68 -6.97
CA ILE A 146 29.42 -3.45 -5.80
C ILE A 146 29.62 -4.92 -6.16
N GLU A 147 28.71 -5.52 -6.94
CA GLU A 147 28.83 -6.92 -7.38
C GLU A 147 30.10 -7.19 -8.22
N LYS A 148 30.62 -6.17 -8.91
CA LYS A 148 31.80 -6.28 -9.78
C LYS A 148 33.11 -5.89 -9.09
N ALA A 149 33.03 -5.09 -8.03
CA ALA A 149 34.20 -4.54 -7.36
C ALA A 149 34.96 -5.59 -6.54
N LYS A 150 36.27 -5.35 -6.37
CA LYS A 150 37.17 -6.22 -5.62
C LYS A 150 38.11 -5.39 -4.74
N GLY A 151 38.61 -6.00 -3.66
CA GLY A 151 39.65 -5.39 -2.82
C GLY A 151 39.18 -4.08 -2.18
N GLN A 152 39.93 -2.99 -2.37
CA GLN A 152 39.63 -1.70 -1.77
C GLN A 152 38.43 -0.98 -2.42
N GLU A 153 38.21 -1.20 -3.71
CA GLU A 153 37.12 -0.56 -4.48
C GLU A 153 35.74 -0.89 -3.90
N ILE A 154 35.56 -2.12 -3.40
CA ILE A 154 34.27 -2.54 -2.83
C ILE A 154 33.89 -1.72 -1.60
N ARG A 155 34.88 -1.28 -0.79
CA ARG A 155 34.65 -0.47 0.41
C ARG A 155 34.06 0.88 0.04
N GLU A 156 34.67 1.55 -0.94
CA GLU A 156 34.24 2.86 -1.41
C GLU A 156 32.83 2.79 -2.02
N LYS A 157 32.58 1.78 -2.86
CA LYS A 157 31.26 1.61 -3.47
C LYS A 157 30.17 1.29 -2.46
N VAL A 158 30.43 0.43 -1.48
CA VAL A 158 29.48 0.12 -0.40
C VAL A 158 29.15 1.38 0.40
N LYS A 159 30.17 2.15 0.80
CA LYS A 159 29.99 3.43 1.52
C LYS A 159 29.17 4.43 0.72
N ASN A 160 29.54 4.69 -0.54
CA ASN A 160 28.84 5.63 -1.42
C ASN A 160 27.37 5.23 -1.63
N THR A 161 27.12 3.92 -1.81
CA THR A 161 25.75 3.40 -1.99
C THR A 161 24.91 3.56 -0.73
N ARG A 162 25.50 3.31 0.44
CA ARG A 162 24.85 3.51 1.74
C ARG A 162 24.53 4.97 1.99
N GLU A 163 25.45 5.89 1.68
CA GLU A 163 25.23 7.35 1.76
C GLU A 163 24.11 7.79 0.81
N PHE A 164 24.10 7.28 -0.42
CA PHE A 164 23.03 7.52 -1.38
C PHE A 164 21.67 7.08 -0.82
N LEU A 165 21.58 5.88 -0.24
CA LEU A 165 20.35 5.40 0.39
C LEU A 165 19.96 6.26 1.60
N ASN A 166 20.89 6.61 2.48
CA ASN A 166 20.63 7.46 3.63
C ASN A 166 20.05 8.83 3.28
N LYS A 167 20.51 9.40 2.15
CA LYS A 167 20.03 10.68 1.62
C LYS A 167 18.65 10.57 0.96
N ASN A 168 18.32 9.39 0.39
CA ASN A 168 17.16 9.22 -0.48
C ASN A 168 16.03 8.35 0.08
N ILE A 169 16.29 7.55 1.12
CA ILE A 169 15.26 6.82 1.86
C ILE A 169 14.43 7.86 2.59
N TYR A 170 13.11 7.83 2.35
CA TYR A 170 12.17 8.70 3.01
C TYR A 170 12.18 8.44 4.51
N LYS A 171 12.83 9.33 5.26
CA LYS A 171 12.63 9.46 6.70
C LYS A 171 11.32 10.19 6.88
N PRO A 172 10.26 9.58 7.46
CA PRO A 172 9.04 10.30 7.72
C PRO A 172 9.38 11.49 8.61
N LYS A 173 9.35 12.70 8.04
CA LYS A 173 9.29 13.90 8.87
C LYS A 173 7.96 13.80 9.59
N HIS A 174 8.02 13.62 10.91
CA HIS A 174 6.87 13.90 11.76
C HIS A 174 6.55 15.37 11.51
N ILE A 175 5.57 15.63 10.65
CA ILE A 175 4.94 16.94 10.60
C ILE A 175 4.09 16.91 11.88
N PRO A 176 4.44 17.66 12.95
CA PRO A 176 3.49 17.83 14.03
C PRO A 176 2.23 18.35 13.35
N THR A 177 1.10 17.69 13.56
CA THR A 177 -0.19 18.14 13.04
C THR A 177 -0.42 19.53 13.61
N SER A 178 0.01 20.56 12.87
CA SER A 178 -0.40 21.93 13.13
C SER A 178 -1.91 21.88 13.07
N LYS A 179 -2.55 22.20 14.19
CA LYS A 179 -4.01 22.27 14.33
C LYS A 179 -4.59 22.90 13.06
N PRO A 180 -5.63 22.33 12.44
CA PRO A 180 -6.18 22.87 11.20
C PRO A 180 -6.57 24.34 11.45
N THR A 181 -5.82 25.28 10.88
CA THR A 181 -6.02 26.72 11.13
C THR A 181 -7.22 27.28 10.34
N HIS A 182 -7.85 26.46 9.52
CA HIS A 182 -9.13 26.76 8.92
C HIS A 182 -10.14 25.70 9.32
N ARG A 183 -10.83 25.98 10.44
CA ARG A 183 -12.13 25.42 10.74
C ARG A 183 -13.00 25.69 9.50
N LEU A 184 -13.35 24.64 8.75
CA LEU A 184 -14.48 24.69 7.82
C LEU A 184 -15.61 25.36 8.60
N LYS A 185 -16.03 26.56 8.19
CA LYS A 185 -17.21 27.19 8.77
C LYS A 185 -18.30 26.14 8.66
N GLU A 186 -18.77 25.68 9.81
CA GLU A 186 -19.89 24.78 9.94
C GLU A 186 -20.98 25.29 8.99
N LEU A 187 -21.26 24.53 7.93
CA LEU A 187 -22.49 24.67 7.18
C LEU A 187 -23.58 24.40 8.21
N LYS A 188 -24.05 25.48 8.84
CA LYS A 188 -25.18 25.45 9.75
C LYS A 188 -26.27 24.69 9.04
N GLN A 189 -26.65 23.57 9.65
CA GLN A 189 -27.73 22.72 9.25
C GLN A 189 -28.92 23.61 8.85
N ALA A 190 -29.31 23.53 7.58
CA ALA A 190 -30.52 24.19 7.10
C ALA A 190 -31.69 23.65 7.94
N PRO A 191 -32.50 24.51 8.59
CA PRO A 191 -33.69 24.03 9.26
C PRO A 191 -34.67 23.50 8.21
N LYS A 192 -35.04 22.24 8.41
CA LYS A 192 -36.10 21.53 7.67
C LYS A 192 -37.42 22.29 7.88
N GLN A 193 -37.89 23.03 6.88
CA GLN A 193 -39.28 23.43 6.77
C GLN A 193 -39.75 23.26 5.32
N GLU A 194 -40.57 22.23 5.13
CA GLU A 194 -41.40 22.09 3.93
C GLU A 194 -42.54 23.11 3.98
N ALA A 195 -42.78 23.71 2.80
CA ALA A 195 -44.03 24.27 2.31
C ALA A 195 -44.72 25.37 3.14
N ARG A 196 -44.76 26.58 2.58
CA ARG A 196 -46.00 27.13 1.98
C ARG A 196 -45.76 28.41 1.17
N LEU A 197 -46.29 28.34 -0.05
CA LEU A 197 -46.70 29.40 -0.98
C LEU A 197 -46.94 30.79 -0.35
N PHE A 198 -46.32 31.84 -0.92
CA PHE A 198 -47.01 33.06 -1.38
C PHE A 198 -46.00 34.00 -2.08
N LEU A 199 -46.14 34.20 -3.39
CA LEU A 199 -45.76 35.46 -4.06
C LEU A 199 -46.95 36.41 -3.83
N PRO A 200 -46.75 37.72 -3.56
CA PRO A 200 -46.41 38.64 -4.65
C PRO A 200 -45.58 39.88 -4.25
N GLY A 201 -44.89 40.43 -5.26
CA GLY A 201 -44.94 41.88 -5.50
C GLY A 201 -43.81 42.76 -4.96
N LYS A 202 -43.07 43.31 -5.94
CA LYS A 202 -42.77 44.75 -6.12
C LYS A 202 -41.59 45.40 -5.34
N ILE A 203 -40.71 46.02 -6.17
CA ILE A 203 -40.17 47.41 -6.03
C ILE A 203 -39.04 47.55 -4.98
N PHE A 204 -37.86 48.15 -5.18
CA PHE A 204 -37.20 49.02 -6.18
C PHE A 204 -35.67 48.95 -5.88
N ALA A 205 -34.77 48.83 -6.86
CA ALA A 205 -33.95 49.91 -7.46
C ALA A 205 -32.80 50.51 -6.60
N LYS A 206 -31.74 50.95 -7.33
CA LYS A 206 -30.46 51.60 -6.94
C LYS A 206 -29.35 50.63 -6.46
N LEU A 207 -28.18 50.52 -7.09
CA LEU A 207 -27.43 51.41 -7.98
C LEU A 207 -26.65 50.61 -9.03
N SER A 208 -26.95 50.85 -10.30
CA SER A 208 -26.01 50.73 -11.40
C SER A 208 -25.05 51.93 -11.40
N ASN A 209 -23.88 51.72 -11.99
CA ASN A 209 -22.87 52.70 -12.42
C ASN A 209 -21.69 52.93 -11.45
N PHE A 210 -20.67 52.08 -11.59
CA PHE A 210 -19.33 52.59 -11.87
C PHE A 210 -18.58 51.59 -12.78
N PHE A 211 -18.72 51.83 -14.09
CA PHE A 211 -17.86 51.46 -15.23
C PHE A 211 -16.59 50.64 -14.90
N VAL A 212 -16.40 49.44 -15.44
CA VAL A 212 -15.89 49.18 -16.80
C VAL A 212 -14.85 50.22 -17.22
N SER A 213 -13.58 49.92 -16.98
CA SER A 213 -12.49 50.48 -17.79
C SER A 213 -11.71 49.30 -18.37
N ASN A 214 -11.92 49.08 -19.67
CA ASN A 214 -11.00 48.63 -20.73
C ASN A 214 -9.84 47.71 -20.30
N ALA A 215 -9.67 46.47 -20.76
CA ALA A 215 -9.77 45.98 -22.14
C ALA A 215 -9.09 46.91 -23.17
N GLU A 216 -7.82 46.59 -23.43
CA GLU A 216 -7.02 46.84 -24.64
C GLU A 216 -6.38 48.22 -24.84
N ALA A 217 -5.07 48.29 -24.53
CA ALA A 217 -4.00 48.74 -25.43
C ALA A 217 -2.66 48.16 -24.94
#